data_AF-A0A7X8EYV1-F1
#
_entry.id   AF-A0A7X8EYV1-F1
#
_cell.length_a   1.000
_cell.length_b   1.000
_cell.length_c   1.000
_cell.angle_alpha   90.00
_cell.angle_beta   90.00
_cell.angle_gamma   90.00
#
_symmetry.space_group_name_H-M   'P 1'
#
loop_
_entity.id
_entity.type
_entity.pdbx_description
1 polymer ?
#
loop_
_entity_poly.entity_id
_entity_poly.type
_entity_poly.pdbx_seq_one_letter_code
_entity_poly.pdbx_strand_id
1 'polypeptide(L)'
;MTPACVKCNGMCCRYFALPLDNPEDWSDYDDIRWYLAHENVTVFVEEGQWYLNVNNKCRYLSETDYRCQMYDMRPKICRAYNTDGCDLTGCGYDYELHFTSDKQMEEYMRIKFGPKVFDKLQACKTKKKTKKKSKTK
;
A
#
# COMPACT_ATOMS: atom_id res chain seq x y z
N MET A 1 11.68 -4.79 -24.88
CA MET A 1 11.18 -3.48 -24.42
C MET A 1 10.08 -3.06 -25.39
N THR A 2 8.89 -2.73 -24.90
CA THR A 2 7.75 -2.38 -25.76
C THR A 2 7.86 -0.92 -26.25
N PRO A 3 7.19 -0.54 -27.35
CA PRO A 3 7.21 0.84 -27.86
C PRO A 3 6.73 1.88 -26.85
N ALA A 4 5.78 1.53 -25.99
CA ALA A 4 5.28 2.40 -24.92
C ALA A 4 6.37 2.74 -23.89
N CYS A 5 7.22 1.77 -23.52
CA CYS A 5 8.31 2.00 -22.58
C CYS A 5 9.40 2.95 -23.13
N VAL A 6 9.53 3.10 -24.45
CA VAL A 6 10.52 4.01 -25.06
C VAL A 6 10.16 5.48 -24.81
N LYS A 7 8.86 5.79 -24.73
CA LYS A 7 8.36 7.15 -24.48
C LYS A 7 7.98 7.40 -23.01
N CYS A 8 8.26 6.44 -22.12
CA CYS A 8 7.86 6.47 -20.72
C CYS A 8 8.98 7.03 -19.84
N ASN A 9 8.63 7.82 -18.81
CA ASN A 9 9.57 8.34 -17.80
C ASN A 9 9.84 7.35 -16.64
N GLY A 10 9.68 6.05 -16.91
CA GLY A 10 9.94 4.96 -15.96
C GLY A 10 8.97 4.93 -14.78
N MET A 11 7.68 5.25 -15.00
CA MET A 11 6.67 5.37 -13.94
C MET A 11 6.51 4.08 -13.12
N CYS A 12 6.40 2.93 -13.80
CA CYS A 12 6.29 1.60 -13.16
C CYS A 12 7.53 1.17 -12.36
N CYS A 13 8.66 1.88 -12.47
CA CYS A 13 9.88 1.61 -11.68
C CYS A 13 10.01 2.52 -10.45
N ARG A 14 8.97 3.33 -10.16
CA ARG A 14 8.96 4.30 -9.06
C ARG A 14 8.12 3.87 -7.86
N TYR A 15 7.44 2.74 -7.97
CA TYR A 15 6.65 2.15 -6.91
C TYR A 15 6.64 0.63 -7.06
N PHE A 16 6.17 -0.04 -6.01
CA PHE A 16 5.78 -1.45 -6.09
C PHE A 16 4.49 -1.65 -5.30
N ALA A 17 3.60 -2.49 -5.83
CA ALA A 17 2.37 -2.88 -5.17
C ALA A 17 2.44 -4.36 -4.78
N LEU A 18 1.92 -4.69 -3.61
CA LEU A 18 1.81 -6.06 -3.10
C LEU A 18 0.36 -6.32 -2.70
N PRO A 19 -0.20 -7.49 -3.04
CA PRO A 19 -1.51 -7.87 -2.54
C PRO A 19 -1.46 -8.03 -1.01
N LEU A 20 -2.47 -7.50 -0.34
CA LEU A 20 -2.75 -7.72 1.08
C LEU A 20 -3.90 -8.72 1.21
N ASP A 21 -3.94 -9.45 2.31
CA ASP A 21 -5.14 -10.21 2.67
C ASP A 21 -6.30 -9.23 2.91
N ASN A 22 -7.51 -9.63 2.50
CA ASN A 22 -8.68 -8.79 2.66
C ASN A 22 -9.00 -8.60 4.15
N PRO A 23 -9.08 -7.36 4.65
CA PRO A 23 -9.32 -7.10 6.07
C PRO A 23 -10.74 -7.53 6.47
N GLU A 24 -10.83 -8.44 7.44
CA GLU A 24 -12.10 -8.98 7.92
C GLU A 24 -12.53 -8.34 9.24
N ASP A 25 -11.55 -8.07 10.11
CA ASP A 25 -11.79 -7.59 11.45
C ASP A 25 -11.21 -6.19 11.72
N TRP A 26 -11.54 -5.67 12.90
CA TRP A 26 -11.12 -4.33 13.31
C TRP A 26 -9.59 -4.19 13.41
N SER A 27 -8.89 -5.26 13.81
CA SER A 27 -7.42 -5.28 13.93
C SER A 27 -6.77 -5.15 12.56
N ASP A 28 -7.28 -5.86 11.56
CA ASP A 28 -6.73 -5.80 10.19
C ASP A 28 -6.79 -4.38 9.64
N TYR A 29 -7.90 -3.67 9.89
CA TYR A 29 -8.04 -2.27 9.51
C TYR A 29 -7.11 -1.33 10.29
N ASP A 30 -6.81 -1.61 11.55
CA ASP A 30 -5.85 -0.84 12.34
C ASP A 30 -4.40 -1.10 11.88
N ASP A 31 -4.09 -2.30 11.41
CA ASP A 31 -2.80 -2.64 10.79
C ASP A 31 -2.62 -1.89 9.45
N ILE A 32 -3.68 -1.83 8.62
CA ILE A 32 -3.68 -1.01 7.40
C ILE A 32 -3.49 0.47 7.73
N ARG A 33 -4.16 0.98 8.77
CA ARG A 33 -3.97 2.34 9.26
C ARG A 33 -2.53 2.59 9.70
N TRP A 34 -1.87 1.60 10.30
CA TRP A 34 -0.45 1.67 10.63
C TRP A 34 0.46 1.69 9.39
N TYR A 35 0.16 0.92 8.34
CA TYR A 35 0.90 1.02 7.07
C TYR A 35 0.85 2.44 6.50
N LEU A 36 -0.35 3.03 6.46
CA LEU A 36 -0.60 4.38 5.95
C LEU A 36 -0.02 5.50 6.82
N ALA A 37 0.47 5.19 8.03
CA ALA A 37 1.20 6.15 8.87
C ALA A 37 2.66 6.35 8.41
N HIS A 38 3.15 5.51 7.50
CA HIS A 38 4.50 5.64 6.93
C HIS A 38 4.49 6.53 5.69
N GLU A 39 5.55 7.29 5.50
CA GLU A 39 5.72 8.11 4.32
C GLU A 39 5.78 7.26 3.04
N ASN A 40 5.26 7.78 1.94
CA ASN A 40 5.27 7.14 0.62
C ASN A 40 4.52 5.79 0.57
N VAL A 41 3.57 5.57 1.47
CA VAL A 41 2.70 4.39 1.48
C VAL A 41 1.27 4.81 1.15
N THR A 42 0.64 4.05 0.27
CA THR A 42 -0.76 4.18 -0.12
C THR A 42 -1.39 2.79 -0.18
N VAL A 43 -2.69 2.68 -0.01
CA VAL A 43 -3.42 1.41 -0.06
C VAL A 43 -4.60 1.59 -0.98
N PHE A 44 -4.81 0.67 -1.92
CA PHE A 44 -5.92 0.74 -2.85
C PHE A 44 -6.63 -0.60 -2.98
N VAL A 45 -7.86 -0.56 -3.49
CA VAL A 45 -8.69 -1.75 -3.74
C VAL A 45 -9.05 -1.78 -5.22
N GLU A 46 -8.83 -2.93 -5.83
CA GLU A 46 -9.12 -3.21 -7.23
C GLU A 46 -9.75 -4.61 -7.34
N GLU A 47 -10.93 -4.70 -7.96
CA GLU A 47 -11.71 -5.94 -8.07
C GLU A 47 -11.93 -6.66 -6.73
N GLY A 48 -12.19 -5.88 -5.67
CA GLY A 48 -12.35 -6.37 -4.31
C GLY A 48 -11.07 -6.88 -3.62
N GLN A 49 -9.90 -6.81 -4.26
CA GLN A 49 -8.61 -7.19 -3.68
C GLN A 49 -7.87 -5.97 -3.14
N TRP A 50 -7.29 -6.08 -1.95
CA TRP A 50 -6.52 -5.01 -1.33
C TRP A 50 -5.05 -5.06 -1.76
N TYR A 51 -4.47 -3.90 -1.98
CA TYR A 51 -3.06 -3.74 -2.37
C TYR A 51 -2.38 -2.66 -1.55
N LEU A 52 -1.18 -2.98 -1.06
CA LEU A 52 -0.25 -2.02 -0.47
C LEU A 52 0.66 -1.49 -1.56
N ASN A 53 0.65 -0.17 -1.78
CA ASN A 53 1.51 0.50 -2.71
C ASN A 53 2.56 1.34 -2.00
N VAL A 54 3.82 1.09 -2.31
CA VAL A 54 4.96 1.81 -1.74
C VAL A 54 5.66 2.57 -2.85
N ASN A 55 5.62 3.90 -2.75
CA ASN A 55 6.25 4.81 -3.70
C ASN A 55 7.76 4.90 -3.41
N ASN A 56 8.49 3.90 -3.89
CA ASN A 56 9.93 3.83 -3.75
C ASN A 56 10.61 3.60 -5.10
N LYS A 57 11.54 4.49 -5.44
CA LYS A 57 12.26 4.47 -6.71
C LYS A 57 13.23 3.30 -6.78
N CYS A 58 13.15 2.52 -7.86
CA CYS A 58 14.12 1.48 -8.15
C CYS A 58 15.53 2.06 -8.34
N ARG A 59 16.51 1.48 -7.65
CA ARG A 59 17.93 1.90 -7.71
C ARG A 59 18.57 1.78 -9.10
N TYR A 60 18.02 0.95 -9.97
CA TYR A 60 18.53 0.72 -11.33
C TYR A 60 17.82 1.54 -12.39
N LEU A 61 16.93 2.46 -12.00
CA LEU A 61 16.27 3.37 -12.92
C LEU A 61 17.22 4.53 -13.26
N SER A 62 17.63 4.63 -14.53
CA SER A 62 18.44 5.75 -15.02
C SER A 62 17.69 7.09 -14.87
N GLU A 63 18.39 8.14 -14.46
CA GLU A 63 17.83 9.49 -14.33
C GLU A 63 17.84 10.27 -15.66
N THR A 64 18.71 9.88 -16.60
CA THR A 64 18.86 10.53 -17.90
C THR A 64 17.86 9.98 -18.92
N ASP A 65 17.80 8.65 -19.00
CA ASP A 65 17.09 7.96 -20.09
C ASP A 65 15.84 7.22 -19.60
N TYR A 66 15.58 7.20 -18.28
CA TYR A 66 14.47 6.49 -17.65
C TYR A 66 14.37 4.99 -17.98
N ARG A 67 15.53 4.38 -18.28
CA ARG A 67 15.66 2.94 -18.57
C ARG A 67 16.28 2.18 -17.41
N CYS A 68 15.96 0.89 -17.33
CA CYS A 68 16.59 -0.01 -16.38
C CYS A 68 18.05 -0.29 -16.79
N GLN A 69 19.00 0.05 -15.91
CA GLN A 69 20.43 -0.16 -16.13
C GLN A 69 20.85 -1.63 -16.09
N MET A 70 20.00 -2.53 -15.56
CA MET A 70 20.26 -3.97 -15.47
C MET A 70 19.22 -4.80 -16.25
N TYR A 71 18.90 -4.36 -17.48
CA TYR A 71 17.78 -4.93 -18.25
C TYR A 71 17.84 -6.46 -18.44
N ASP A 72 19.05 -7.00 -18.67
CA ASP A 72 19.27 -8.43 -18.93
C ASP A 72 19.14 -9.30 -17.68
N MET A 73 19.41 -8.72 -16.51
CA MET A 73 19.39 -9.40 -15.21
C MET A 73 18.12 -9.06 -14.41
N ARG A 74 17.07 -8.55 -15.07
CA ARG A 74 15.82 -8.16 -14.42
C ARG A 74 15.22 -9.33 -13.62
N PRO A 75 14.67 -9.07 -12.41
CA PRO A 75 13.92 -10.05 -11.64
C PRO A 75 12.71 -10.59 -12.40
N LYS A 76 12.22 -11.77 -11.99
CA LYS A 76 11.05 -12.43 -12.62
C LYS A 76 9.83 -11.52 -12.70
N ILE A 77 9.51 -10.78 -11.63
CA ILE A 77 8.37 -9.85 -11.60
C ILE A 77 8.47 -8.75 -12.67
N CYS A 78 9.66 -8.19 -12.89
CA CYS A 78 9.90 -7.18 -13.93
C CYS A 78 9.84 -7.76 -15.35
N ARG A 79 10.05 -9.08 -15.51
CA ARG A 79 9.91 -9.78 -16.80
C ARG A 79 8.47 -10.18 -17.09
N ALA A 80 7.69 -10.47 -16.05
CA ALA A 80 6.27 -10.80 -16.14
C ALA A 80 5.37 -9.56 -16.34
N TYR A 81 5.93 -8.35 -16.17
CA TYR A 81 5.18 -7.11 -16.33
C TYR A 81 4.62 -6.94 -17.75
N ASN A 82 3.31 -6.68 -17.85
CA ASN A 82 2.59 -6.39 -19.09
C ASN A 82 2.25 -4.89 -19.19
N THR A 83 2.26 -4.35 -20.40
CA THR A 83 1.94 -2.94 -20.68
C THR A 83 0.45 -2.65 -20.91
N ASP A 84 -0.41 -3.66 -20.94
CA ASP A 84 -1.84 -3.50 -21.25
C ASP A 84 -2.61 -2.64 -20.22
N GLY A 85 -2.04 -2.39 -19.04
CA GLY A 85 -2.56 -1.48 -17.99
C GLY A 85 -1.48 -0.59 -17.38
N CYS A 86 -0.49 -0.17 -18.17
CA CYS A 86 0.63 0.66 -17.69
C CYS A 86 0.18 2.11 -17.41
N ASP A 87 0.74 2.77 -16.39
CA ASP A 87 0.50 4.19 -16.06
C ASP A 87 0.54 5.17 -17.24
N LEU A 88 1.24 4.82 -18.34
CA LEU A 88 1.35 5.66 -19.54
C LEU A 88 0.20 5.44 -20.54
N THR A 89 -0.27 4.21 -20.67
CA THR A 89 -1.24 3.79 -21.71
C THR A 89 -2.62 3.49 -21.14
N GLY A 90 -2.69 3.21 -19.84
CA GLY A 90 -3.91 2.97 -19.10
C GLY A 90 -4.64 4.29 -18.82
N CYS A 91 -5.87 4.36 -19.31
CA CYS A 91 -6.91 5.21 -18.73
C CYS A 91 -6.86 4.97 -17.21
N GLY A 92 -6.73 6.03 -16.41
CA GLY A 92 -6.36 5.95 -14.99
C GLY A 92 -7.03 4.81 -14.22
N TYR A 93 -6.25 4.18 -13.34
CA TYR A 93 -6.72 3.11 -12.45
C TYR A 93 -8.07 3.48 -11.83
N ASP A 94 -9.11 2.70 -12.14
CA ASP A 94 -10.44 2.86 -11.56
C ASP A 94 -10.45 2.16 -10.21
N TYR A 95 -9.80 2.78 -9.23
CA TYR A 95 -9.74 2.25 -7.88
C TYR A 95 -11.15 2.30 -7.26
N GLU A 96 -11.61 1.17 -6.73
CA GLU A 96 -12.84 1.15 -5.93
C GLU A 96 -12.68 1.99 -4.67
N LEU A 97 -11.50 1.86 -4.03
CA LEU A 97 -11.09 2.64 -2.88
C LEU A 97 -9.60 2.96 -3.00
N HIS A 98 -9.21 4.18 -2.62
CA HIS A 98 -7.81 4.59 -2.58
C HIS A 98 -7.55 5.44 -1.33
N PHE A 99 -6.68 4.93 -0.46
CA PHE A 99 -6.26 5.54 0.78
C PHE A 99 -4.82 6.05 0.68
N THR A 100 -4.64 7.35 0.91
CA THR A 100 -3.34 8.02 0.88
C THR A 100 -2.88 8.50 2.24
N SER A 101 -3.73 8.40 3.27
CA SER A 101 -3.40 8.77 4.64
C SER A 101 -4.16 7.91 5.63
N ASP A 102 -3.54 7.69 6.78
CA ASP A 102 -4.12 7.09 7.99
C ASP A 102 -5.46 7.71 8.39
N LYS A 103 -5.66 9.02 8.18
CA LYS A 103 -6.92 9.71 8.48
C LYS A 103 -8.09 9.25 7.62
N GLN A 104 -7.83 8.95 6.34
CA GLN A 104 -8.87 8.42 5.45
C GLN A 104 -9.28 7.00 5.88
N MET A 105 -8.30 6.21 6.31
CA MET A 105 -8.55 4.88 6.87
C MET A 105 -9.34 4.98 8.19
N GLU A 106 -9.00 5.93 9.05
CA GLU A 106 -9.76 6.20 10.29
C GLU A 106 -11.23 6.56 9.99
N GLU A 107 -11.48 7.43 9.02
CA GLU A 107 -12.86 7.78 8.66
C GLU A 107 -13.62 6.58 8.09
N TYR A 108 -12.96 5.78 7.25
CA TYR A 108 -13.53 4.53 6.75
C TYR A 108 -13.87 3.55 7.87
N MET A 109 -12.98 3.40 8.87
CA MET A 109 -13.23 2.58 10.06
C MET A 109 -14.43 3.10 10.88
N ARG A 110 -14.60 4.42 11.00
CA ARG A 110 -15.77 5.02 11.70
C ARG A 110 -17.07 4.77 10.96
N ILE A 111 -17.08 4.82 9.63
CA ILE A 111 -18.26 4.50 8.82
C ILE A 111 -18.60 3.01 8.95
N LYS A 112 -17.60 2.13 8.88
CA LYS A 112 -17.80 0.67 8.92
C LYS A 112 -18.17 0.12 10.30
N PHE A 113 -17.55 0.60 11.37
CA PHE A 113 -17.73 0.07 12.73
C PHE A 113 -18.47 1.01 13.70
N GLY A 114 -18.77 2.24 13.28
CA GLY A 114 -19.42 3.26 14.09
C GLY A 114 -18.47 4.20 14.86
N PRO A 115 -19.01 5.23 15.54
CA PRO A 115 -18.21 6.31 16.14
C PRO A 115 -17.33 5.88 17.33
N LYS A 116 -17.60 4.73 17.95
CA LYS A 116 -16.84 4.18 19.08
C LYS A 116 -15.70 3.24 18.66
N VAL A 117 -15.32 3.26 17.39
CA VAL A 117 -14.34 2.35 16.80
C VAL A 117 -12.99 2.35 17.55
N PHE A 118 -12.57 3.51 18.07
CA PHE A 118 -11.29 3.65 18.78
C PHE A 118 -11.36 3.40 20.29
N ASP A 119 -12.54 3.14 20.86
CA ASP A 119 -12.65 2.75 22.27
C ASP A 119 -11.92 1.42 22.53
N LYS A 120 -11.86 0.55 21.51
CA LYS A 120 -11.12 -0.72 21.53
C LYS A 120 -9.61 -0.53 21.71
N LEU A 121 -9.01 0.50 21.12
CA LEU A 121 -7.58 0.85 21.32
C LEU A 121 -7.27 1.16 22.79
N GLN A 122 -8.20 1.83 23.47
CA GLN A 122 -8.04 2.20 24.87
C GLN A 122 -8.15 0.98 25.79
N ALA A 123 -9.06 0.05 25.49
CA ALA A 123 -9.30 -1.15 26.30
C ALA A 123 -8.08 -2.10 26.40
N CYS A 124 -7.31 -2.26 25.32
CA CYS A 124 -6.07 -3.06 25.32
C CYS A 124 -4.97 -2.45 26.22
N LYS A 125 -4.89 -1.12 26.31
CA LYS A 125 -3.96 -0.43 27.22
C LYS A 125 -4.33 -0.65 28.69
N THR A 126 -5.63 -0.65 29.00
CA THR A 126 -6.12 -0.85 30.37
C THR A 126 -5.81 -2.26 30.87
N LYS A 127 -6.07 -3.31 30.07
CA LYS A 127 -5.77 -4.71 30.45
C LYS A 127 -4.27 -4.99 30.65
N LYS A 128 -3.38 -4.39 29.84
CA LYS A 128 -1.91 -4.50 30.03
C LYS A 128 -1.42 -3.80 31.31
N LYS A 129 -1.97 -2.64 31.68
CA LYS A 129 -1.62 -1.95 32.94
C LYS A 129 -2.05 -2.75 34.17
N THR A 130 -3.22 -3.39 34.14
CA THR A 130 -3.72 -4.21 35.27
C THR A 130 -2.87 -5.47 35.45
N LYS A 131 -2.49 -6.17 34.36
CA LYS A 131 -1.59 -7.34 34.40
C LYS A 131 -0.16 -7.01 34.84
N LYS A 132 0.34 -5.82 34.54
CA LYS A 132 1.69 -5.38 34.97
C LYS A 132 1.70 -5.02 36.46
N LYS A 133 0.62 -4.43 37.01
CA LYS A 133 0.48 -4.15 38.45
C LYS A 133 0.31 -5.41 39.31
N SER A 134 -0.28 -6.50 38.78
CA SER A 134 -0.44 -7.77 39.52
C SER A 134 0.80 -8.67 39.54
N LYS A 135 1.84 -8.37 38.76
CA LYS A 135 3.09 -9.18 38.67
C LYS A 135 4.28 -8.60 39.46
N THR A 136 4.08 -7.51 40.21
CA THR A 136 5.12 -6.83 41.01
C THR A 136 4.78 -6.86 42.51
N LYS A 137 4.14 -7.92 42.98
CA LYS A 137 3.93 -8.15 44.42
C LYS A 137 4.24 -9.59 44.75
#